data_AF-A0A4R0Y7W4-F1
#
_entry.id   AF-A0A4R0Y7W4-F1
#
_cell.length_a   1.000
_cell.length_b   1.000
_cell.length_c   1.000
_cell.angle_alpha   90.00
_cell.angle_beta   90.00
_cell.angle_gamma   90.00
#
_symmetry.space_group_name_H-M   'P 1'
#
loop_
_entity.id
_entity.type
_entity.pdbx_description
1 polymer ?
#
loop_
_entity_poly.entity_id
_entity_poly.type
_entity_poly.pdbx_seq_one_letter_code
_entity_poly.pdbx_strand_id
1 'polypeptide(L)'
;MAPLDQPHADTHTAFRGSLAERMALARRPDAAPELLVLLAADAVEGVRRTVAENPAAPSHADRLLAQDAVASIRISLARKLAAQAAELARSLTDRRIRLAWDALLLLAQDLAQEVRHAVADTLADLPDAPHDLVIALARDAALLVCEPLIRLSAVLTEGDLIALVREPPGAGSRAAVAGRLQLAPPVCEAVVESGDIAAMAALLRNPTSRIPSWALAVLVELAGEEMCLQEPLTCRPSLPPALLRRLAALVADDVLSQWAVRAGLPPAVAEQLRARAPSGEGGPGRAGRLEWTTSREKGLSHISFT
;
A
#
# COMPACT_ATOMS: atom_id res chain seq x y z
N MET A 1 -25.25 -5.87 -44.32
CA MET A 1 -24.68 -4.85 -45.24
C MET A 1 -24.26 -3.67 -44.39
N ALA A 2 -22.97 -3.50 -44.11
CA ALA A 2 -22.48 -2.26 -43.49
C ALA A 2 -22.58 -1.14 -44.54
N PRO A 3 -23.07 0.06 -44.20
CA PRO A 3 -23.30 1.11 -45.19
C PRO A 3 -21.94 1.64 -45.71
N LEU A 4 -21.80 1.66 -47.04
CA LEU A 4 -20.58 2.06 -47.76
C LEU A 4 -20.19 3.55 -47.57
N ASP A 5 -21.06 4.39 -47.01
CA ASP A 5 -20.81 5.83 -46.76
C ASP A 5 -20.20 6.14 -45.38
N GLN A 6 -20.16 5.16 -44.47
CA GLN A 6 -19.71 5.36 -43.10
C GLN A 6 -18.25 5.87 -42.95
N PRO A 7 -17.24 5.38 -43.70
CA PRO A 7 -15.85 5.78 -43.47
C PRO A 7 -15.58 7.26 -43.84
N HIS A 8 -16.25 7.80 -44.86
CA HIS A 8 -16.13 9.21 -45.22
C HIS A 8 -16.84 10.12 -44.21
N ALA A 9 -18.02 9.72 -43.74
CA ALA A 9 -18.78 10.45 -42.71
C ALA A 9 -18.04 10.48 -41.37
N ASP A 10 -17.45 9.37 -40.93
CA ASP A 10 -16.70 9.28 -39.68
C ASP A 10 -15.40 10.11 -39.76
N THR A 11 -14.73 10.13 -40.92
CA THR A 11 -13.57 11.01 -41.15
C THR A 11 -13.95 12.48 -41.07
N HIS A 12 -15.03 12.90 -41.77
CA HIS A 12 -15.52 14.27 -41.66
C HIS A 12 -15.88 14.63 -40.22
N THR A 13 -16.53 13.72 -39.50
CA THR A 13 -16.89 13.88 -38.09
C THR A 13 -15.64 14.08 -37.24
N ALA A 14 -14.61 13.26 -37.40
CA ALA A 14 -13.38 13.36 -36.62
C ALA A 14 -12.66 14.71 -36.80
N PHE A 15 -12.68 15.29 -38.01
CA PHE A 15 -12.01 16.57 -38.28
C PHE A 15 -12.89 17.81 -38.03
N ARG A 16 -14.18 17.74 -38.35
CA ARG A 16 -15.07 18.91 -38.43
C ARG A 16 -16.40 18.74 -37.70
N GLY A 17 -16.67 17.57 -37.13
CA GLY A 17 -17.86 17.34 -36.33
C GLY A 17 -17.88 18.22 -35.09
N SER A 18 -19.08 18.49 -34.58
CA SER A 18 -19.29 19.11 -33.28
C SER A 18 -18.65 18.29 -32.15
N LEU A 19 -18.45 18.91 -30.98
CA LEU A 19 -17.92 18.20 -29.81
C LEU A 19 -18.70 16.92 -29.51
N ALA A 20 -20.04 16.98 -29.55
CA ALA A 20 -20.90 15.84 -29.28
C ALA A 20 -20.69 14.70 -30.28
N GLU A 21 -20.56 15.01 -31.57
CA GLU A 21 -20.34 14.01 -32.62
C GLU A 21 -18.95 13.38 -32.52
N ARG A 22 -17.91 14.17 -32.24
CA ARG A 22 -16.55 13.65 -32.03
C ARG A 22 -16.46 12.76 -30.80
N MET A 23 -17.11 13.14 -29.70
CA MET A 23 -17.20 12.29 -28.51
C MET A 23 -18.00 11.01 -28.78
N ALA A 24 -19.11 11.09 -29.53
CA ALA A 24 -19.88 9.91 -29.91
C ALA A 24 -19.05 8.94 -30.75
N LEU A 25 -18.29 9.45 -31.73
CA LEU A 25 -17.34 8.67 -32.52
C LEU A 25 -16.23 8.07 -31.64
N ALA A 26 -15.66 8.84 -30.70
CA ALA A 26 -14.62 8.37 -29.79
C ALA A 26 -15.08 7.26 -28.83
N ARG A 27 -16.37 7.17 -28.48
CA ARG A 27 -16.93 6.10 -27.62
C ARG A 27 -17.17 4.79 -28.35
N ARG A 28 -17.25 4.81 -29.68
CA ARG A 28 -17.66 3.65 -30.46
C ARG A 28 -16.61 2.53 -30.37
N PRO A 29 -17.01 1.29 -30.02
CA PRO A 29 -16.10 0.16 -29.99
C PRO A 29 -15.68 -0.31 -31.39
N ASP A 30 -16.44 0.07 -32.42
CA ASP A 30 -16.21 -0.23 -33.84
C ASP A 30 -15.53 0.92 -34.61
N ALA A 31 -15.12 1.99 -33.92
CA ALA A 31 -14.44 3.11 -34.55
C ALA A 31 -13.12 2.67 -35.19
N ALA A 32 -12.83 3.20 -36.38
CA ALA A 32 -11.58 2.89 -37.07
C ALA A 32 -10.36 3.33 -36.23
N PRO A 33 -9.32 2.48 -36.08
CA PRO A 33 -8.16 2.78 -35.25
C PRO A 33 -7.48 4.11 -35.59
N GLU A 34 -7.40 4.46 -36.88
CA GLU A 34 -6.78 5.70 -37.37
C GLU A 34 -7.55 6.94 -36.89
N LEU A 35 -8.88 6.84 -36.81
CA LEU A 35 -9.72 7.92 -36.29
C LEU A 35 -9.57 8.08 -34.78
N LEU A 36 -9.41 6.99 -34.02
CA LEU A 36 -9.13 7.06 -32.60
C LEU A 36 -7.75 7.67 -32.32
N VAL A 37 -6.74 7.37 -33.15
CA VAL A 37 -5.42 8.03 -33.05
C VAL A 37 -5.53 9.53 -33.34
N LEU A 38 -6.31 9.93 -34.34
CA LEU A 38 -6.56 11.34 -34.64
C LEU A 38 -7.25 12.05 -33.46
N LEU A 39 -8.31 11.45 -32.91
CA LEU A 39 -9.08 12.00 -31.79
C LEU A 39 -8.29 12.00 -30.48
N ALA A 40 -7.27 11.15 -30.34
CA ALA A 40 -6.34 11.19 -29.20
C ALA A 40 -5.51 12.50 -29.17
N ALA A 41 -5.38 13.20 -30.29
CA ALA A 41 -4.73 14.50 -30.39
C ALA A 41 -5.72 15.68 -30.47
N ASP A 42 -7.01 15.46 -30.20
CA ASP A 42 -8.03 16.50 -30.26
C ASP A 42 -7.73 17.66 -29.30
N ALA A 43 -8.03 18.89 -29.72
CA ALA A 43 -7.82 20.06 -28.88
C ALA A 43 -8.66 20.03 -27.59
N VAL A 44 -9.82 19.34 -27.60
CA VAL A 44 -10.75 19.29 -26.48
C VAL A 44 -10.45 18.10 -25.57
N GLU A 45 -10.20 18.39 -24.30
CA GLU A 45 -9.95 17.38 -23.24
C GLU A 45 -11.03 16.30 -23.19
N GLY A 46 -12.31 16.68 -23.32
CA GLY A 46 -13.43 15.74 -23.29
C GLY A 46 -13.37 14.66 -24.37
N VAL A 47 -12.89 15.00 -25.57
CA VAL A 47 -12.71 14.03 -26.66
C VAL A 47 -11.54 13.10 -26.34
N ARG A 48 -10.39 13.65 -25.93
CA ARG A 48 -9.20 12.87 -25.59
C ARG A 48 -9.45 11.92 -24.42
N ARG A 49 -10.14 12.36 -23.36
CA ARG A 49 -10.59 11.50 -22.25
C ARG A 49 -11.48 10.36 -22.77
N THR A 50 -12.40 10.67 -23.66
CA THR A 50 -13.29 9.66 -24.25
C THR A 50 -12.52 8.59 -25.03
N VAL A 51 -11.46 8.97 -25.75
CA VAL A 51 -10.55 8.01 -26.39
C VAL A 51 -9.76 7.22 -25.34
N ALA A 52 -9.28 7.87 -24.27
CA ALA A 52 -8.55 7.21 -23.18
C ALA A 52 -9.38 6.12 -22.50
N GLU A 53 -10.70 6.30 -22.41
CA GLU A 53 -11.65 5.35 -21.82
C GLU A 53 -12.13 4.27 -22.81
N ASN A 54 -11.88 4.43 -24.12
CA ASN A 54 -12.34 3.49 -25.13
C ASN A 54 -11.47 2.20 -25.11
N PRO A 55 -12.06 1.01 -24.85
CA PRO A 55 -11.34 -0.27 -24.82
C PRO A 55 -10.79 -0.71 -26.20
N ALA A 56 -11.35 -0.18 -27.29
CA ALA A 56 -10.90 -0.43 -28.65
C ALA A 56 -9.79 0.54 -29.12
N ALA A 57 -9.39 1.51 -28.28
CA ALA A 57 -8.29 2.41 -28.63
C ALA A 57 -7.01 1.62 -28.93
N PRO A 58 -6.31 1.92 -30.04
CA PRO A 58 -5.09 1.23 -30.38
C PRO A 58 -3.92 1.72 -29.49
N SER A 59 -2.94 0.85 -29.27
CA SER A 59 -1.71 1.16 -28.51
C SER A 59 -0.95 2.44 -28.90
N HIS A 60 -1.10 2.92 -30.13
CA HIS A 60 -0.55 4.21 -30.54
C HIS A 60 -1.30 5.37 -29.88
N ALA A 61 -2.64 5.34 -29.88
CA ALA A 61 -3.46 6.33 -29.17
C ALA A 61 -3.17 6.30 -27.66
N ASP A 62 -3.06 5.11 -27.06
CA ASP A 62 -2.73 4.97 -25.64
C ASP A 62 -1.38 5.59 -25.30
N ARG A 63 -0.34 5.36 -26.12
CA ARG A 63 0.99 5.97 -25.90
C ARG A 63 0.98 7.49 -26.01
N LEU A 64 0.18 8.05 -26.92
CA LEU A 64 0.01 9.50 -27.03
C LEU A 64 -0.68 10.05 -25.77
N LEU A 65 -1.77 9.41 -25.35
CA LEU A 65 -2.56 9.83 -24.18
C LEU A 65 -1.82 9.62 -22.86
N ALA A 66 -0.88 8.67 -22.79
CA ALA A 66 -0.01 8.50 -21.63
C ALA A 66 0.92 9.69 -21.39
N GLN A 67 1.12 10.54 -22.41
CA GLN A 67 1.92 11.77 -22.34
C GLN A 67 1.04 13.03 -22.42
N ASP A 68 -0.29 12.89 -22.28
CA ASP A 68 -1.21 14.02 -22.34
C ASP A 68 -0.85 15.06 -21.28
N ALA A 69 -0.98 16.34 -21.60
CA ALA A 69 -0.72 17.42 -20.64
C ALA A 69 -1.67 17.34 -19.41
N VAL A 70 -2.88 16.79 -19.58
CA VAL A 70 -3.90 16.75 -18.53
C VAL A 70 -3.84 15.43 -17.75
N ALA A 71 -3.54 15.52 -16.45
CA ALA A 71 -3.40 14.36 -15.56
C ALA A 71 -4.66 13.48 -15.50
N SER A 72 -5.86 14.06 -15.55
CA SER A 72 -7.12 13.31 -15.49
C SER A 72 -7.33 12.39 -16.71
N ILE A 73 -6.78 12.73 -17.88
CA ILE A 73 -6.76 11.84 -19.06
C ILE A 73 -5.83 10.67 -18.80
N ARG A 74 -4.63 10.94 -18.28
CA ARG A 74 -3.63 9.92 -17.93
C ARG A 74 -4.15 8.95 -16.87
N ILE A 75 -4.93 9.44 -15.90
CA ILE A 75 -5.64 8.62 -14.90
C ILE A 75 -6.69 7.71 -15.55
N SER A 76 -7.56 8.26 -16.43
CA SER A 76 -8.54 7.44 -17.15
C SER A 76 -7.87 6.35 -17.97
N LEU A 77 -6.75 6.68 -18.63
CA LEU A 77 -5.95 5.71 -19.38
C LEU A 77 -5.36 4.62 -18.48
N ALA A 78 -4.73 4.99 -17.35
CA ALA A 78 -4.14 4.05 -16.40
C ALA A 78 -5.17 2.98 -15.95
N ARG A 79 -6.36 3.43 -15.56
CA ARG A 79 -7.47 2.55 -15.14
C ARG A 79 -7.90 1.59 -16.25
N LYS A 80 -8.05 2.09 -17.48
CA LYS A 80 -8.39 1.25 -18.64
C LYS A 80 -7.32 0.18 -18.87
N LEU A 81 -6.05 0.60 -18.97
CA LEU A 81 -4.96 -0.31 -19.32
C LEU A 81 -4.77 -1.41 -18.26
N ALA A 82 -4.91 -1.07 -16.98
CA ALA A 82 -4.80 -2.06 -15.92
C ALA A 82 -5.96 -3.08 -15.94
N ALA A 83 -7.20 -2.62 -16.17
CA ALA A 83 -8.34 -3.52 -16.33
C ALA A 83 -8.16 -4.48 -17.52
N GLN A 84 -7.62 -3.99 -18.63
CA GLN A 84 -7.31 -4.82 -19.79
C GLN A 84 -6.16 -5.79 -19.50
N ALA A 85 -5.11 -5.35 -18.81
CA ALA A 85 -4.00 -6.21 -18.45
C ALA A 85 -4.43 -7.37 -17.54
N ALA A 86 -5.33 -7.11 -16.59
CA ALA A 86 -5.96 -8.13 -15.74
C ALA A 86 -6.75 -9.17 -16.55
N GLU A 87 -7.56 -8.69 -17.49
CA GLU A 87 -8.39 -9.54 -18.33
C GLU A 87 -7.55 -10.40 -19.27
N LEU A 88 -6.53 -9.79 -19.87
CA LEU A 88 -5.66 -10.41 -20.87
C LEU A 88 -4.56 -11.29 -20.28
N ALA A 89 -4.13 -11.09 -19.03
CA ALA A 89 -3.19 -11.98 -18.33
C ALA A 89 -3.70 -13.45 -18.31
N ARG A 90 -5.02 -13.64 -18.37
CA ARG A 90 -5.66 -14.96 -18.48
C ARG A 90 -5.51 -15.62 -19.87
N SER A 91 -4.98 -14.90 -20.86
CA SER A 91 -4.75 -15.36 -22.24
C SER A 91 -3.29 -15.09 -22.66
N LEU A 92 -2.45 -16.13 -22.58
CA LEU A 92 -0.98 -16.04 -22.59
C LEU A 92 -0.28 -15.63 -23.90
N THR A 93 -0.96 -14.99 -24.85
CA THR A 93 -0.32 -14.66 -26.13
C THR A 93 -0.82 -13.34 -26.68
N ASP A 94 -0.31 -12.20 -26.19
CA ASP A 94 -0.66 -10.97 -26.89
C ASP A 94 0.39 -9.86 -26.83
N ARG A 95 0.80 -9.41 -28.02
CA ARG A 95 1.55 -8.16 -28.23
C ARG A 95 0.83 -6.99 -27.57
N ARG A 96 -0.50 -7.06 -27.48
CA ARG A 96 -1.34 -6.06 -26.79
C ARG A 96 -1.01 -5.93 -25.30
N ILE A 97 -0.78 -7.04 -24.59
CA ILE A 97 -0.43 -7.01 -23.16
C ILE A 97 0.90 -6.28 -22.95
N ARG A 98 1.91 -6.59 -23.77
CA ARG A 98 3.21 -5.89 -23.70
C ARG A 98 3.08 -4.39 -23.89
N LEU A 99 2.31 -3.97 -24.89
CA LEU A 99 2.11 -2.54 -25.17
C LEU A 99 1.30 -1.83 -24.07
N ALA A 100 0.33 -2.51 -23.46
CA ALA A 100 -0.39 -1.99 -22.30
C ALA A 100 0.55 -1.81 -21.11
N TRP A 101 1.44 -2.79 -20.85
CA TRP A 101 2.45 -2.69 -19.81
C TRP A 101 3.47 -1.58 -20.06
N ASP A 102 3.93 -1.40 -21.30
CA ASP A 102 4.84 -0.30 -21.65
C ASP A 102 4.21 1.07 -21.36
N ALA A 103 2.92 1.24 -21.65
CA ALA A 103 2.19 2.47 -21.33
C ALA A 103 1.97 2.65 -19.84
N LEU A 104 1.66 1.58 -19.08
CA LEU A 104 1.55 1.64 -17.62
C LEU A 104 2.89 1.93 -16.94
N LEU A 105 4.00 1.44 -17.47
CA LEU A 105 5.35 1.76 -17.00
C LEU A 105 5.66 3.26 -17.15
N LEU A 106 5.23 3.86 -18.26
CA LEU A 106 5.36 5.31 -18.46
C LEU A 106 4.54 6.09 -17.43
N LEU A 107 3.29 5.68 -17.21
CA LEU A 107 2.38 6.30 -16.23
C LEU A 107 2.84 6.09 -14.77
N ALA A 108 3.53 5.00 -14.48
CA ALA A 108 4.12 4.74 -13.17
C ALA A 108 5.29 5.69 -12.85
N GLN A 109 5.90 6.32 -13.86
CA GLN A 109 6.98 7.29 -13.71
C GLN A 109 6.47 8.75 -13.83
N ASP A 110 5.16 8.95 -13.84
CA ASP A 110 4.55 10.26 -14.02
C ASP A 110 4.92 11.24 -12.90
N LEU A 111 5.06 12.52 -13.24
CA LEU A 111 5.34 13.56 -12.24
C LEU A 111 4.15 13.79 -11.29
N ALA A 112 2.93 13.60 -11.77
CA ALA A 112 1.72 13.75 -10.98
C ALA A 112 1.48 12.51 -10.09
N GLN A 113 1.42 12.75 -8.78
CA GLN A 113 1.19 11.70 -7.78
C GLN A 113 -0.13 10.97 -8.02
N GLU A 114 -1.17 11.67 -8.47
CA GLU A 114 -2.51 11.11 -8.72
C GLU A 114 -2.50 10.10 -9.85
N VAL A 115 -1.65 10.29 -10.86
CA VAL A 115 -1.48 9.34 -11.97
C VAL A 115 -0.79 8.08 -11.47
N ARG A 116 0.33 8.23 -10.75
CA ARG A 116 1.05 7.09 -10.17
C ARG A 116 0.18 6.31 -9.18
N HIS A 117 -0.61 7.02 -8.36
CA HIS A 117 -1.58 6.40 -7.47
C HIS A 117 -2.64 5.61 -8.24
N ALA A 118 -3.17 6.14 -9.34
CA ALA A 118 -4.14 5.41 -10.16
C ALA A 118 -3.54 4.11 -10.72
N VAL A 119 -2.26 4.12 -11.12
CA VAL A 119 -1.55 2.88 -11.51
C VAL A 119 -1.40 1.94 -10.31
N ALA A 120 -0.92 2.44 -9.16
CA ALA A 120 -0.71 1.62 -7.96
C ALA A 120 -2.00 0.96 -7.43
N ASP A 121 -3.09 1.73 -7.34
CA ASP A 121 -4.40 1.26 -6.91
C ASP A 121 -4.90 0.13 -7.81
N THR A 122 -4.72 0.27 -9.12
CA THR A 122 -5.12 -0.77 -10.07
C THR A 122 -4.25 -2.03 -10.01
N LEU A 123 -2.95 -1.89 -9.72
CA LEU A 123 -2.02 -3.00 -9.62
C LEU A 123 -2.11 -3.75 -8.29
N ALA A 124 -2.63 -3.10 -7.25
CA ALA A 124 -2.71 -3.64 -5.90
C ALA A 124 -3.52 -4.95 -5.83
N ASP A 125 -4.54 -5.10 -6.67
CA ASP A 125 -5.41 -6.29 -6.70
C ASP A 125 -5.02 -7.30 -7.81
N LEU A 126 -3.94 -7.05 -8.56
CA LEU A 126 -3.54 -7.87 -9.69
C LEU A 126 -2.47 -8.90 -9.31
N PRO A 127 -2.80 -10.21 -9.24
CA PRO A 127 -1.84 -11.24 -8.84
C PRO A 127 -0.74 -11.47 -9.89
N ASP A 128 -1.02 -11.19 -11.16
CA ASP A 128 -0.09 -11.37 -12.28
C ASP A 128 0.62 -10.07 -12.68
N ALA A 129 0.58 -9.03 -11.82
CA ALA A 129 1.26 -7.77 -12.08
C ALA A 129 2.79 -8.00 -12.16
N PRO A 130 3.51 -7.27 -13.05
CA PRO A 130 4.96 -7.36 -13.12
C PRO A 130 5.61 -6.98 -11.78
N HIS A 131 6.36 -7.90 -11.18
CA HIS A 131 6.98 -7.72 -9.86
C HIS A 131 7.85 -6.45 -9.80
N ASP A 132 8.69 -6.21 -10.80
CA ASP A 132 9.55 -5.02 -10.87
C ASP A 132 8.76 -3.70 -10.81
N LEU A 133 7.59 -3.65 -11.44
CA LEU A 133 6.72 -2.46 -11.46
C LEU A 133 6.05 -2.25 -10.10
N VAL A 134 5.55 -3.33 -9.49
CA VAL A 134 4.98 -3.29 -8.13
C VAL A 134 6.04 -2.83 -7.13
N ILE A 135 7.27 -3.33 -7.21
CA ILE A 135 8.37 -2.90 -6.32
C ILE A 135 8.72 -1.43 -6.53
N ALA A 136 8.80 -0.97 -7.79
CA ALA A 136 9.12 0.42 -8.10
C ALA A 136 8.10 1.38 -7.47
N LEU A 137 6.81 1.11 -7.63
CA LEU A 137 5.74 1.93 -7.06
C LEU A 137 5.59 1.74 -5.53
N ALA A 138 5.88 0.55 -5.00
CA ALA A 138 5.94 0.32 -3.55
C ALA A 138 7.10 1.08 -2.89
N ARG A 139 8.11 1.50 -3.66
CA ARG A 139 9.20 2.38 -3.22
C ARG A 139 8.95 3.86 -3.52
N ASP A 140 7.75 4.22 -3.98
CA ASP A 140 7.39 5.63 -4.18
C ASP A 140 7.38 6.39 -2.85
N ALA A 141 8.01 7.57 -2.84
CA ALA A 141 8.09 8.41 -1.65
C ALA A 141 6.71 8.91 -1.17
N ALA A 142 5.74 9.00 -2.08
CA ALA A 142 4.37 9.35 -1.72
C ALA A 142 3.65 8.13 -1.13
N LEU A 143 3.25 8.23 0.13
CA LEU A 143 2.50 7.18 0.84
C LEU A 143 1.23 6.79 0.08
N LEU A 144 0.53 7.76 -0.52
CA LEU A 144 -0.67 7.53 -1.31
C LEU A 144 -0.43 6.54 -2.47
N VAL A 145 0.78 6.51 -3.04
CA VAL A 145 1.14 5.63 -4.16
C VAL A 145 1.60 4.26 -3.65
N CYS A 146 2.49 4.22 -2.66
CA CYS A 146 3.05 2.93 -2.21
C CYS A 146 2.11 2.13 -1.30
N GLU A 147 1.25 2.78 -0.51
CA GLU A 147 0.39 2.12 0.48
C GLU A 147 -0.53 1.04 -0.10
N PRO A 148 -1.29 1.25 -1.19
CA PRO A 148 -2.16 0.23 -1.77
C PRO A 148 -1.39 -1.06 -2.12
N LEU A 149 -0.20 -0.90 -2.71
CA LEU A 149 0.66 -2.02 -3.10
C LEU A 149 1.20 -2.75 -1.88
N ILE A 150 1.72 -2.01 -0.90
CA ILE A 150 2.24 -2.58 0.35
C ILE A 150 1.14 -3.35 1.09
N ARG A 151 -0.08 -2.82 1.13
CA ARG A 151 -1.20 -3.38 1.89
C ARG A 151 -1.85 -4.59 1.22
N LEU A 152 -1.96 -4.59 -0.10
CA LEU A 152 -2.86 -5.52 -0.80
C LEU A 152 -2.13 -6.43 -1.80
N SER A 153 -1.07 -5.96 -2.46
CA SER A 153 -0.47 -6.70 -3.59
C SER A 153 0.09 -8.04 -3.16
N ALA A 154 -0.43 -9.13 -3.71
CA ALA A 154 0.05 -10.50 -3.48
C ALA A 154 1.43 -10.79 -4.11
N VAL A 155 1.91 -9.89 -4.98
CA VAL A 155 3.18 -10.02 -5.70
C VAL A 155 4.38 -9.74 -4.80
N LEU A 156 4.23 -8.89 -3.78
CA LEU A 156 5.31 -8.57 -2.85
C LEU A 156 5.69 -9.79 -1.99
N THR A 157 6.96 -10.18 -2.07
CA THR A 157 7.52 -11.28 -1.28
C THR A 157 7.84 -10.83 0.14
N GLU A 158 8.09 -11.80 1.02
CA GLU A 158 8.58 -11.52 2.37
C GLU A 158 9.87 -10.67 2.36
N GLY A 159 10.81 -11.00 1.46
CA GLY A 159 12.06 -10.26 1.31
C GLY A 159 11.84 -8.81 0.89
N ASP A 160 10.86 -8.55 0.04
CA ASP A 160 10.50 -7.20 -0.39
C ASP A 160 9.93 -6.37 0.76
N LEU A 161 9.04 -6.96 1.57
CA LEU A 161 8.46 -6.30 2.74
C LEU A 161 9.53 -5.98 3.78
N ILE A 162 10.47 -6.90 4.03
CA ILE A 162 11.62 -6.65 4.92
C ILE A 162 12.50 -5.51 4.38
N ALA A 163 12.75 -5.48 3.07
CA ALA A 163 13.52 -4.41 2.45
C ALA A 163 12.81 -3.05 2.61
N LEU A 164 11.49 -2.99 2.41
CA LEU A 164 10.69 -1.78 2.61
C LEU A 164 10.66 -1.31 4.07
N VAL A 165 10.76 -2.23 5.04
CA VAL A 165 10.88 -1.86 6.45
C VAL A 165 12.27 -1.30 6.77
N ARG A 166 13.33 -1.91 6.21
CA ARG A 166 14.71 -1.47 6.43
C ARG A 166 14.99 -0.12 5.78
N GLU A 167 14.52 0.05 4.55
CA GLU A 167 14.69 1.24 3.73
C GLU A 167 13.30 1.80 3.35
N PRO A 168 12.63 2.51 4.27
CA PRO A 168 11.29 3.01 4.03
C PRO A 168 11.31 4.12 2.97
N PRO A 169 10.42 4.07 1.95
CA PRO A 169 10.36 5.10 0.93
C PRO A 169 9.84 6.45 1.44
N GLY A 170 9.04 6.45 2.52
CA GLY A 170 8.45 7.65 3.09
C GLY A 170 7.84 7.39 4.45
N ALA A 171 7.38 8.46 5.10
CA ALA A 171 6.69 8.36 6.39
C ALA A 171 5.41 7.51 6.25
N GLY A 172 5.18 6.60 7.20
CA GLY A 172 4.00 5.74 7.23
C GLY A 172 4.12 4.42 6.45
N SER A 173 5.13 4.24 5.60
CA SER A 173 5.29 3.01 4.81
C SER A 173 5.51 1.77 5.69
N ARG A 174 6.26 1.89 6.79
CA ARG A 174 6.43 0.79 7.77
C ARG A 174 5.12 0.42 8.46
N ALA A 175 4.30 1.42 8.79
CA ALA A 175 2.97 1.18 9.34
C ALA A 175 2.03 0.53 8.31
N ALA A 176 2.18 0.87 7.02
CA ALA A 176 1.50 0.17 5.94
C ALA A 176 1.93 -1.30 5.89
N VAL A 177 3.23 -1.61 5.95
CA VAL A 177 3.72 -3.01 6.00
C VAL A 177 3.12 -3.73 7.21
N ALA A 178 3.18 -3.13 8.40
CA ALA A 178 2.65 -3.70 9.64
C ALA A 178 1.13 -3.96 9.62
N GLY A 179 0.38 -3.21 8.82
CA GLY A 179 -1.06 -3.37 8.65
C GLY A 179 -1.48 -4.45 7.64
N ARG A 180 -0.52 -5.08 6.94
CA ARG A 180 -0.80 -6.11 5.93
C ARG A 180 -1.36 -7.39 6.56
N LEU A 181 -2.30 -8.06 5.90
CA LEU A 181 -2.84 -9.33 6.41
C LEU A 181 -1.80 -10.46 6.32
N GLN A 182 -1.87 -11.40 7.27
CA GLN A 182 -1.04 -12.62 7.30
C GLN A 182 0.48 -12.37 7.24
N LEU A 183 0.98 -11.41 8.03
CA LEU A 183 2.41 -11.15 8.12
C LEU A 183 3.19 -12.35 8.66
N ALA A 184 4.26 -12.72 7.94
CA ALA A 184 5.22 -13.71 8.38
C ALA A 184 6.02 -13.20 9.60
N PRO A 185 6.46 -14.09 10.50
CA PRO A 185 7.23 -13.69 11.68
C PRO A 185 8.47 -12.83 11.35
N PRO A 186 9.30 -13.13 10.32
CA PRO A 186 10.49 -12.31 10.03
C PRO A 186 10.17 -10.85 9.65
N VAL A 187 9.00 -10.59 9.04
CA VAL A 187 8.54 -9.22 8.75
C VAL A 187 8.12 -8.52 10.04
N CYS A 188 7.44 -9.23 10.93
CA CYS A 188 7.06 -8.70 12.25
C CYS A 188 8.31 -8.31 13.06
N GLU A 189 9.33 -9.16 13.04
CA GLU A 189 10.63 -8.90 13.65
C GLU A 189 11.29 -7.66 13.07
N ALA A 190 11.37 -7.56 11.74
CA ALA A 190 11.94 -6.38 11.08
C ALA A 190 11.20 -5.08 11.46
N VAL A 191 9.87 -5.11 11.61
CA VAL A 191 9.09 -3.94 12.05
C VAL A 191 9.47 -3.53 13.48
N VAL A 192 9.60 -4.49 14.40
CA VAL A 192 10.01 -4.20 15.79
C VAL A 192 11.47 -3.74 15.86
N GLU A 193 12.37 -4.35 15.09
CA GLU A 193 13.77 -3.92 15.00
C GLU A 193 13.94 -2.52 14.41
N SER A 194 12.98 -2.06 13.59
CA SER A 194 13.04 -0.74 12.97
C SER A 194 12.91 0.42 13.97
N GLY A 195 12.40 0.17 15.19
CA GLY A 195 12.15 1.20 16.20
C GLY A 195 11.00 2.15 15.87
N ASP A 196 10.27 1.94 14.78
CA ASP A 196 9.17 2.81 14.36
C ASP A 196 7.91 2.56 15.21
N ILE A 197 7.65 3.46 16.16
CA ILE A 197 6.54 3.36 17.10
C ILE A 197 5.18 3.30 16.40
N ALA A 198 4.99 4.04 15.30
CA ALA A 198 3.73 4.02 14.55
C ALA A 198 3.52 2.66 13.88
N ALA A 199 4.59 2.08 13.33
CA ALA A 199 4.56 0.75 12.74
C ALA A 199 4.35 -0.36 13.78
N MET A 200 5.00 -0.28 14.94
CA MET A 200 4.79 -1.20 16.06
C MET A 200 3.34 -1.15 16.56
N ALA A 201 2.76 0.04 16.71
CA ALA A 201 1.37 0.20 17.10
C ALA A 201 0.41 -0.40 16.05
N ALA A 202 0.70 -0.21 14.76
CA ALA A 202 -0.05 -0.84 13.67
C ALA A 202 0.07 -2.37 13.68
N LEU A 203 1.27 -2.91 13.96
CA LEU A 203 1.52 -4.34 14.07
C LEU A 203 0.72 -4.95 15.22
N LEU A 204 0.69 -4.30 16.38
CA LEU A 204 -0.08 -4.77 17.54
C LEU A 204 -1.59 -4.80 17.27
N ARG A 205 -2.11 -3.80 16.56
CA ARG A 205 -3.52 -3.72 16.12
C ARG A 205 -3.87 -4.72 15.02
N ASN A 206 -2.88 -5.36 14.38
CA ASN A 206 -3.12 -6.33 13.34
C ASN A 206 -3.47 -7.70 13.97
N PRO A 207 -4.72 -8.17 13.83
CA PRO A 207 -5.14 -9.43 14.48
C PRO A 207 -4.47 -10.66 13.84
N THR A 208 -3.99 -10.54 12.61
CA THR A 208 -3.38 -11.66 11.86
C THR A 208 -1.87 -11.75 12.04
N SER A 209 -1.23 -10.78 12.71
CA SER A 209 0.22 -10.74 12.88
C SER A 209 0.70 -11.87 13.80
N ARG A 210 1.66 -12.67 13.32
CA ARG A 210 2.35 -13.69 14.11
C ARG A 210 3.61 -13.11 14.75
N ILE A 211 3.42 -12.32 15.80
CA ILE A 211 4.53 -11.67 16.52
C ILE A 211 5.23 -12.72 17.40
N PRO A 212 6.55 -12.92 17.27
CA PRO A 212 7.28 -13.86 18.10
C PRO A 212 7.40 -13.36 19.55
N SER A 213 7.58 -14.29 20.49
CA SER A 213 7.56 -14.00 21.93
C SER A 213 8.61 -12.96 22.36
N TRP A 214 9.78 -12.98 21.73
CA TRP A 214 10.85 -12.02 22.04
C TRP A 214 10.45 -10.60 21.62
N ALA A 215 9.83 -10.45 20.45
CA ALA A 215 9.39 -9.16 19.94
C ALA A 215 8.23 -8.60 20.76
N LEU A 216 7.30 -9.46 21.23
CA LEU A 216 6.29 -9.06 22.20
C LEU A 216 6.89 -8.57 23.52
N ALA A 217 7.97 -9.19 24.00
CA ALA A 217 8.65 -8.74 25.20
C ALA A 217 9.20 -7.31 25.02
N VAL A 218 9.87 -7.04 23.89
CA VAL A 218 10.35 -5.69 23.54
C VAL A 218 9.21 -4.67 23.51
N LEU A 219 8.08 -5.01 22.88
CA LEU A 219 6.92 -4.12 22.79
C LEU A 219 6.30 -3.81 24.16
N VAL A 220 6.30 -4.78 25.09
CA VAL A 220 5.81 -4.57 26.47
C VAL A 220 6.72 -3.62 27.24
N GLU A 221 8.05 -3.75 27.10
CA GLU A 221 8.98 -2.81 27.74
C GLU A 221 8.79 -1.39 27.20
N LEU A 222 8.68 -1.24 25.87
CA LEU A 222 8.44 0.07 25.23
C LEU A 222 7.11 0.71 25.64
N ALA A 223 6.10 -0.08 25.99
CA ALA A 223 4.80 0.44 26.42
C ALA A 223 4.86 1.20 27.76
N GLY A 224 5.92 1.05 28.55
CA GLY A 224 6.14 1.86 29.74
C GLY A 224 6.41 3.34 29.42
N GLU A 225 6.99 3.63 28.26
CA GLU A 225 7.32 4.99 27.81
C GLU A 225 6.32 5.48 26.75
N GLU A 226 5.91 4.59 25.85
CA GLU A 226 5.10 4.92 24.68
C GLU A 226 3.63 4.54 24.88
N MET A 227 2.84 5.53 25.31
CA MET A 227 1.42 5.34 25.63
C MET A 227 0.58 4.80 24.47
N CYS A 228 0.97 5.06 23.22
CA CYS A 228 0.27 4.56 22.04
C CYS A 228 0.39 3.03 21.84
N LEU A 229 1.32 2.36 22.53
CA LEU A 229 1.48 0.90 22.49
C LEU A 229 0.63 0.18 23.54
N GLN A 230 0.22 0.88 24.61
CA GLN A 230 -0.49 0.29 25.74
C GLN A 230 -1.86 -0.26 25.32
N GLU A 231 -2.70 0.55 24.67
CA GLU A 231 -4.04 0.11 24.25
C GLU A 231 -4.00 -1.10 23.32
N PRO A 232 -3.17 -1.14 22.25
CA PRO A 232 -3.10 -2.30 21.37
C PRO A 232 -2.63 -3.58 22.07
N LEU A 233 -1.71 -3.48 23.04
CA LEU A 233 -1.27 -4.62 23.84
C LEU A 233 -2.39 -5.17 24.73
N THR A 234 -3.18 -4.28 25.33
CA THR A 234 -4.33 -4.68 26.16
C THR A 234 -5.40 -5.40 25.34
N CYS A 235 -5.62 -5.00 24.08
CA CYS A 235 -6.63 -5.61 23.23
C CYS A 235 -6.20 -6.95 22.61
N ARG A 236 -4.97 -7.44 22.83
CA ARG A 236 -4.51 -8.72 22.27
C ARG A 236 -4.90 -9.93 23.14
N PRO A 237 -5.60 -10.93 22.58
CA PRO A 237 -6.03 -12.12 23.33
C PRO A 237 -4.92 -13.13 23.64
N SER A 238 -3.71 -13.00 23.08
CA SER A 238 -2.66 -14.03 23.10
C SER A 238 -1.37 -13.65 23.84
N LEU A 239 -1.42 -12.73 24.82
CA LEU A 239 -0.24 -12.37 25.61
C LEU A 239 0.13 -13.48 26.62
N PRO A 240 1.40 -13.96 26.64
CA PRO A 240 1.87 -14.88 27.66
C PRO A 240 1.71 -14.30 29.08
N PRO A 241 1.33 -15.11 30.10
CA PRO A 241 1.10 -14.62 31.46
C PRO A 241 2.29 -13.92 32.13
N ALA A 242 3.52 -14.20 31.68
CA ALA A 242 4.71 -13.49 32.15
C ALA A 242 4.77 -12.05 31.64
N LEU A 243 4.53 -11.85 30.34
CA LEU A 243 4.51 -10.53 29.71
C LEU A 243 3.32 -9.70 30.18
N LEU A 244 2.21 -10.37 30.48
CA LEU A 244 1.02 -9.77 31.08
C LEU A 244 1.31 -9.11 32.43
N ARG A 245 2.00 -9.84 33.32
CA ARG A 245 2.44 -9.33 34.62
C ARG A 245 3.40 -8.16 34.46
N ARG A 246 4.30 -8.25 33.47
CA ARG A 246 5.25 -7.19 33.18
C ARG A 246 4.55 -5.92 32.70
N LEU A 247 3.60 -6.03 31.78
CA LEU A 247 2.79 -4.91 31.32
C LEU A 247 2.01 -4.27 32.47
N ALA A 248 1.45 -5.07 33.37
CA ALA A 248 0.76 -4.56 34.56
C ALA A 248 1.69 -3.78 35.51
N ALA A 249 2.98 -4.13 35.59
CA ALA A 249 3.92 -3.35 36.39
C ALA A 249 4.31 -2.01 35.75
N LEU A 250 4.10 -1.84 34.43
CA LEU A 250 4.56 -0.69 33.65
C LEU A 250 3.45 0.33 33.37
N VAL A 251 2.19 -0.06 33.51
CA VAL A 251 1.03 0.72 33.08
C VAL A 251 0.24 1.20 34.29
N ALA A 252 -0.32 2.41 34.20
CA ALA A 252 -1.14 2.99 35.28
C ALA A 252 -2.39 2.14 35.60
N ASP A 253 -2.82 2.18 36.86
CA ASP A 253 -3.94 1.39 37.40
C ASP A 253 -5.26 1.56 36.62
N ASP A 254 -5.48 2.76 36.06
CA ASP A 254 -6.69 3.10 35.31
C ASP A 254 -6.75 2.32 33.98
N VAL A 255 -5.63 2.21 33.29
CA VAL A 255 -5.51 1.50 32.00
C VAL A 255 -5.56 -0.02 32.23
N LEU A 256 -4.94 -0.50 33.31
CA LEU A 256 -5.04 -1.89 33.75
C LEU A 256 -6.47 -2.32 34.07
N SER A 257 -7.23 -1.44 34.73
CA SER A 257 -8.62 -1.72 35.10
C SER A 257 -9.52 -1.77 33.87
N GLN A 258 -9.33 -0.87 32.90
CA GLN A 258 -10.02 -0.94 31.60
C GLN A 258 -9.69 -2.22 30.84
N TRP A 259 -8.43 -2.66 30.89
CA TRP A 259 -8.00 -3.90 30.26
C TRP A 259 -8.61 -5.14 30.90
N ALA A 260 -8.59 -5.25 32.24
CA ALA A 260 -9.17 -6.39 32.95
C ALA A 260 -10.64 -6.61 32.59
N VAL A 261 -11.40 -5.52 32.45
CA VAL A 261 -12.80 -5.53 32.00
C VAL A 261 -12.91 -6.02 30.56
N ARG A 262 -12.09 -5.50 29.63
CA ARG A 262 -12.13 -5.86 28.20
C ARG A 262 -11.66 -7.29 27.93
N ALA A 263 -10.66 -7.77 28.66
CA ALA A 263 -10.13 -9.13 28.54
C ALA A 263 -11.02 -10.19 29.21
N GLY A 264 -12.11 -9.78 29.88
CA GLY A 264 -13.00 -10.69 30.60
C GLY A 264 -12.32 -11.40 31.77
N LEU A 265 -11.27 -10.81 32.34
CA LEU A 265 -10.55 -11.41 33.45
C LEU A 265 -11.37 -11.31 34.74
N PRO A 266 -11.46 -12.38 35.56
CA PRO A 266 -12.10 -12.30 36.85
C PRO A 266 -11.46 -11.19 37.70
N PRO A 267 -12.24 -10.40 38.46
CA PRO A 267 -11.72 -9.28 39.24
C PRO A 267 -10.60 -9.69 40.21
N ALA A 268 -10.66 -10.92 40.74
CA ALA A 268 -9.62 -11.50 41.59
C ALA A 268 -8.25 -11.70 40.89
N VAL A 269 -8.24 -11.99 39.58
CA VAL A 269 -7.00 -12.14 38.80
C VAL A 269 -6.39 -10.78 38.51
N ALA A 270 -7.22 -9.78 38.20
CA ALA A 270 -6.77 -8.40 38.07
C ALA A 270 -6.16 -7.88 39.39
N GLU A 271 -6.80 -8.19 40.52
CA GLU A 271 -6.33 -7.81 41.85
C GLU A 271 -5.04 -8.54 42.26
N GLN A 272 -4.87 -9.80 41.88
CA GLN A 272 -3.61 -10.53 42.06
C GLN A 272 -2.46 -10.02 41.17
N LEU A 273 -2.78 -9.58 39.94
CA LEU A 273 -1.80 -8.93 39.06
C LEU A 273 -1.36 -7.58 39.66
N ARG A 274 -2.29 -6.82 40.24
CA ARG A 274 -2.03 -5.58 41.00
C ARG A 274 -1.13 -5.83 42.21
N ALA A 275 -1.48 -6.80 43.06
CA ALA A 275 -0.80 -7.07 44.33
C ALA A 275 0.63 -7.66 44.18
N ARG A 276 0.97 -8.16 42.99
CA ARG A 276 2.29 -8.77 42.68
C ARG A 276 3.11 -7.97 41.68
N ALA A 277 2.61 -6.84 41.19
CA ALA A 277 3.47 -5.88 40.52
C ALA A 277 4.51 -5.40 41.56
N PRO A 278 5.82 -5.43 41.25
CA PRO A 278 6.82 -4.93 42.18
C PRO A 278 6.46 -3.48 42.49
N SER A 279 6.31 -3.17 43.78
CA SER A 279 6.00 -1.82 44.26
C SER A 279 6.94 -0.82 43.60
N GLY A 280 6.39 0.03 42.73
CA GLY A 280 7.11 1.13 42.12
C GLY A 280 7.43 2.20 43.15
N GLU A 281 8.38 1.93 44.05
CA GLU A 281 9.13 2.99 44.72
C GLU A 281 10.21 3.49 43.75
N GLY A 282 9.79 4.41 42.89
CA GLY A 282 10.64 5.08 41.92
C GLY A 282 9.78 5.88 40.95
N GLY A 283 9.44 7.11 41.31
CA GLY A 283 8.82 8.07 40.38
C GLY A 283 9.67 8.29 39.13
N PRO A 284 9.25 9.14 38.16
CA PRO A 284 9.83 9.23 36.81
C PRO A 284 11.24 9.82 36.86
N GLY A 285 12.20 9.02 37.30
CA GLY A 285 13.62 9.31 37.30
C GLY A 285 14.13 8.97 35.92
N ARG A 286 14.21 10.00 35.06
CA ARG A 286 14.98 10.05 33.80
C ARG A 286 15.57 8.69 33.41
N ALA A 287 14.76 7.86 32.75
CA ALA A 287 15.30 6.71 32.05
C ALA A 287 16.36 7.27 31.08
N GLY A 288 17.60 6.80 31.25
CA GLY A 288 18.70 7.20 30.39
C GLY A 288 18.26 7.03 28.94
N ARG A 289 18.42 8.08 28.15
CA ARG A 289 18.16 8.09 26.71
C ARG A 289 18.74 6.81 26.11
N LEU A 290 17.87 5.89 25.70
CA LEU A 290 18.26 4.65 25.04
C LEU A 290 18.90 5.04 23.70
N GLU A 291 20.24 4.97 23.63
CA GLU A 291 20.96 5.20 22.38
C GLU A 291 21.02 3.89 21.59
N TRP A 292 20.21 3.82 20.54
CA TRP A 292 20.16 2.71 19.60
C TRP A 292 21.32 2.85 18.60
N THR A 293 22.43 2.14 18.82
CA THR A 293 23.51 2.09 17.83
C THR A 293 23.51 0.75 17.10
N THR A 294 23.13 0.75 15.83
CA THR A 294 23.30 -0.41 14.93
C THR A 294 24.75 -0.45 14.44
N SER A 295 25.58 -1.32 15.04
CA SER A 295 26.95 -1.53 14.56
C SER A 295 26.97 -2.54 13.41
N ARG A 296 27.36 -2.09 12.21
CA ARG A 296 27.54 -2.91 11.00
C ARG A 296 28.94 -3.56 10.96
N GLU A 297 29.26 -4.44 11.90
CA GLU A 297 30.40 -5.34 11.71
C GLU A 297 30.04 -6.73 12.24
N LYS A 298 30.05 -7.73 11.33
CA LYS A 298 29.91 -9.19 11.59
C LYS A 298 28.51 -9.82 11.65
N GLY A 299 27.50 -9.27 10.97
CA GLY A 299 26.29 -10.04 10.58
C GLY A 299 25.51 -10.74 11.71
N LEU A 300 25.73 -10.35 12.96
CA LEU A 300 25.06 -10.84 14.16
C LEU A 300 24.72 -9.61 15.00
N SER A 301 23.43 -9.26 15.05
CA SER A 301 22.91 -8.20 15.90
C SER A 301 23.02 -8.65 17.36
N HIS A 302 24.06 -8.21 18.07
CA HIS A 302 24.14 -8.41 19.51
C HIS A 302 23.42 -7.28 20.24
N ILE A 303 22.35 -7.64 20.95
CA ILE A 303 21.66 -6.77 21.91
C ILE A 303 22.44 -6.85 23.22
N SER A 304 22.98 -5.72 23.69
CA SER A 304 23.57 -5.63 25.03
C SER A 304 22.78 -4.63 25.86
N PHE A 305 22.42 -5.05 27.07
CA PHE A 305 21.78 -4.23 28.09
C PHE A 305 22.87 -3.76 29.07
N THR A 306 22.92 -2.46 29.36
CA THR A 306 23.70 -1.90 30.47
C THR A 306 22.77 -1.20 31.44
#